data_AF-A0A643JZG9-F1
#
_entry.id   AF-A0A643JZG9-F1
#
_cell.length_a   1.000
_cell.length_b   1.000
_cell.length_c   1.000
_cell.angle_alpha   90.00
_cell.angle_beta   90.00
_cell.angle_gamma   90.00
#
_symmetry.space_group_name_H-M   'P 1'
#
loop_
_entity.id
_entity.type
_entity.pdbx_description
1 polymer ?
#
loop_
_entity_poly.entity_id
_entity_poly.type
_entity_poly.pdbx_seq_one_letter_code
_entity_poly.pdbx_strand_id
1 'polypeptide(L)' 'MSFRSDTRGIGVAKLFFTIVTGVGLGLSLGTAFLIVRGPFFGGPALDPFLMMGVLAVFIVGILVVSWGTTRLFGVGASA' A
#
# COMPACT_ATOMS: atom_id res chain seq x y z
N MET A 1 -23.91 -25.14 -21.36
CA MET A 1 -22.70 -24.85 -20.57
C MET A 1 -23.12 -24.07 -19.33
N SER A 2 -22.95 -24.64 -18.13
CA SER A 2 -23.28 -23.96 -16.88
C SER A 2 -22.13 -23.03 -16.50
N PHE A 3 -22.31 -21.72 -16.65
CA PHE A 3 -21.41 -20.73 -16.07
C PHE A 3 -21.62 -20.72 -14.55
N ARG A 4 -20.96 -21.65 -13.85
CA ARG A 4 -20.83 -21.57 -12.40
C ARG A 4 -19.91 -20.39 -12.13
N SER A 5 -20.51 -19.21 -12.02
CA SER A 5 -19.81 -17.96 -11.72
C SER A 5 -19.06 -18.16 -10.41
N ASP A 6 -17.73 -18.09 -10.48
CA ASP A 6 -16.81 -18.42 -9.41
C ASP A 6 -16.79 -17.28 -8.37
N THR A 7 -17.91 -17.12 -7.66
CA THR A 7 -18.09 -16.07 -6.64
C THR A 7 -17.02 -16.18 -5.55
N ARG A 8 -16.50 -17.40 -5.32
CA ARG A 8 -15.40 -17.67 -4.38
C ARG A 8 -14.09 -17.07 -4.89
N GLY A 9 -13.72 -17.27 -6.17
CA GLY A 9 -12.51 -16.68 -6.75
C GLY A 9 -12.48 -15.15 -6.71
N ILE A 10 -13.62 -14.51 -7.00
CA ILE A 10 -13.74 -13.04 -6.96
C ILE A 10 -13.60 -12.50 -5.52
N GLY A 11 -14.17 -13.21 -4.53
CA GLY A 11 -14.05 -12.85 -3.12
C GLY A 11 -12.60 -12.95 -2.61
N VAL A 12 -11.88 -14.00 -2.97
CA VAL A 12 -10.48 -14.21 -2.59
C VAL A 12 -9.57 -13.14 -3.22
N ALA A 13 -9.80 -12.80 -4.49
CA ALA A 13 -9.04 -11.75 -5.17
C ALA A 13 -9.26 -10.38 -4.50
N LYS A 14 -10.52 -10.03 -4.17
CA LYS A 14 -10.81 -8.79 -3.42
C LYS A 14 -10.12 -8.78 -2.06
N LEU A 15 -10.22 -9.86 -1.28
CA LEU A 15 -9.58 -9.96 0.03
C LEU A 15 -8.06 -9.77 -0.07
N PHE A 16 -7.41 -10.40 -1.05
CA PHE A 16 -5.98 -10.24 -1.32
C PHE A 16 -5.63 -8.77 -1.58
N PHE A 17 -6.32 -8.10 -2.50
CA PHE A 17 -6.04 -6.70 -2.81
C PHE A 17 -6.36 -5.76 -1.63
N THR A 18 -7.35 -6.08 -0.80
CA THR A 18 -7.61 -5.34 0.44
C THR A 18 -6.44 -5.45 1.42
N ILE A 19 -5.89 -6.65 1.60
CA ILE A 19 -4.71 -6.86 2.45
C ILE A 19 -3.51 -6.10 1.88
N VAL A 20 -3.22 -6.24 0.59
CA VAL A 20 -2.10 -5.55 -0.08
C VAL A 20 -2.22 -4.04 0.07
N THR A 21 -3.42 -3.49 -0.15
CA THR A 21 -3.69 -2.05 0.03
C THR A 21 -3.48 -1.64 1.49
N GLY A 22 -3.95 -2.46 2.44
CA GLY A 22 -3.75 -2.22 3.88
C GLY A 22 -2.27 -2.22 4.28
N VAL A 23 -1.47 -3.15 3.74
CA VAL A 23 -0.02 -3.19 3.96
C VAL A 23 0.66 -1.95 3.39
N GLY A 24 0.30 -1.56 2.16
CA GLY A 24 0.81 -0.33 1.55
C GLY A 24 0.48 0.91 2.39
N LEU A 25 -0.73 0.99 2.94
CA LEU A 25 -1.16 2.09 3.82
C LEU A 25 -0.37 2.09 5.12
N GLY A 26 -0.21 0.93 5.76
CA GLY A 26 0.57 0.78 6.98
C GLY A 26 2.04 1.17 6.79
N LEU A 27 2.66 0.72 5.70
CA LEU A 27 4.01 1.12 5.32
C LEU A 27 4.09 2.62 5.12
N SER A 28 3.18 3.20 4.31
CA SER A 28 3.18 4.62 4.00
C SER A 28 3.06 5.48 5.26
N LEU A 29 2.10 5.18 6.14
CA LEU A 29 1.91 5.90 7.41
C LEU A 29 3.12 5.73 8.34
N GLY A 30 3.65 4.51 8.46
CA GLY A 30 4.81 4.22 9.29
C GLY A 30 6.05 4.98 8.84
N THR A 31 6.36 4.94 7.54
CA THR A 31 7.51 5.67 6.99
C THR A 31 7.32 7.17 6.98
N ALA A 32 6.11 7.68 6.71
CA ALA A 32 5.82 9.11 6.82
C ALA A 32 6.03 9.60 8.26
N PHE A 33 5.56 8.84 9.25
CA PHE A 33 5.79 9.16 10.65
C PHE A 33 7.29 9.19 10.99
N LEU A 34 8.08 8.20 10.52
CA LEU A 34 9.53 8.19 10.72
C LEU A 34 10.23 9.41 10.10
N ILE A 35 9.80 9.85 8.91
CA ILE A 35 10.36 11.03 8.24
C ILE A 35 10.04 12.30 9.03
N VAL A 36 8.82 12.42 9.57
CA VAL A 36 8.35 13.67 10.19
C VAL A 36 8.73 13.76 11.67
N ARG A 37 8.83 12.63 12.39
CA ARG A 37 9.06 12.61 13.85
C ARG A 37 10.33 13.34 14.29
N GLY A 38 11.39 13.27 13.49
CA GLY A 38 12.67 13.91 13.81
C GLY A 38 12.61 15.43 13.65
N PRO A 39 12.45 15.92 12.40
CA PRO A 39 12.53 17.34 12.11
C PRO A 39 11.37 18.18 12.68
N PHE A 40 10.16 17.61 12.77
CA PHE A 40 8.95 18.39 13.08
C PHE A 40 8.39 18.12 14.48
N PHE A 41 8.61 16.93 15.04
CA PHE A 41 8.11 16.56 16.37
C PHE A 41 9.20 16.50 17.45
N GLY A 42 10.43 16.94 17.13
CA GLY A 42 11.54 17.01 18.09
C GLY A 42 12.10 15.65 18.52
N GLY A 43 11.77 14.57 17.80
CA GLY A 43 12.30 13.23 18.04
C GLY A 43 13.70 13.03 17.44
N PRO A 44 14.33 11.86 17.67
CA PRO A 44 15.59 11.52 17.04
C PRO A 44 15.44 11.47 15.52
N ALA A 45 16.23 12.31 14.82
CA ALA A 45 16.35 12.24 13.37
C ALA A 45 16.97 10.90 12.96
N LEU A 46 16.54 10.36 11.82
CA LEU A 46 17.18 9.18 11.26
C LEU A 46 18.54 9.55 10.69
N ASP A 47 19.48 8.61 10.80
CA ASP A 47 20.75 8.68 10.12
C ASP A 47 20.54 8.81 8.59
N PRO A 48 21.39 9.56 7.85
CA PRO A 48 21.13 9.88 6.44
C PRO A 48 20.84 8.66 5.55
N PHE A 49 21.54 7.56 5.75
CA PHE A 49 21.31 6.33 4.99
C PHE A 49 19.95 5.70 5.30
N LEU A 50 19.55 5.68 6.57
CA LEU A 50 18.23 5.18 6.97
C LEU A 50 17.12 6.08 6.45
N MET A 51 17.34 7.40 6.40
CA MET A 51 16.35 8.34 5.85
C MET A 51 16.07 8.07 4.37
N MET A 52 17.11 7.77 3.57
CA MET A 52 16.93 7.36 2.17
C MET A 52 16.18 6.02 2.05
N GLY A 53 16.47 5.06 2.93
CA GLY A 53 15.75 3.78 2.98
C GLY A 53 14.26 3.95 3.31
N VAL A 54 13.94 4.75 4.33
CA VAL A 54 12.56 5.05 4.73
C VAL A 54 11.82 5.78 3.62
N LEU A 55 12.47 6.73 2.94
CA LEU A 55 11.89 7.41 1.77
C LEU A 55 11.57 6.42 0.64
N ALA A 56 12.49 5.51 0.31
CA ALA A 56 12.27 4.50 -0.70
C ALA A 56 11.08 3.60 -0.35
N VAL A 57 10.99 3.15 0.91
CA VAL A 57 9.86 2.34 1.41
C VAL A 57 8.55 3.13 1.40
N PHE A 58 8.57 4.43 1.68
CA PHE A 58 7.39 5.30 1.56
C PHE A 58 6.85 5.33 0.13
N ILE A 59 7.74 5.52 -0.84
CA ILE A 59 7.38 5.54 -2.26
C ILE A 59 6.79 4.18 -2.67
N VAL A 60 7.44 3.08 -2.30
CA VAL A 60 6.92 1.73 -2.57
C VAL A 60 5.54 1.54 -1.91
N GLY A 61 5.36 2.00 -0.67
CA GLY A 61 4.09 1.97 0.03
C GLY A 61 2.98 2.67 -0.77
N ILE A 62 3.23 3.89 -1.25
CA ILE A 62 2.28 4.64 -2.08
C ILE A 62 1.95 3.87 -3.36
N LEU A 63 2.97 3.34 -4.07
CA LEU A 63 2.75 2.57 -5.30
C LEU A 63 1.88 1.33 -5.05
N VAL A 64 2.09 0.63 -3.94
CA VAL A 64 1.30 -0.54 -3.54
C VAL A 64 -0.14 -0.14 -3.20
N VAL A 65 -0.35 0.98 -2.51
CA VAL A 65 -1.71 1.49 -2.22
C VAL A 65 -2.42 1.89 -3.50
N SER A 66 -1.78 2.68 -4.36
CA SER A 66 -2.34 3.10 -5.65
C SER A 66 -2.68 1.88 -6.51
N TRP A 67 -1.77 0.91 -6.62
CA TRP A 67 -2.03 -0.30 -7.39
C TRP A 67 -3.15 -1.16 -6.79
N GLY A 68 -3.15 -1.37 -5.47
CA GLY A 68 -4.18 -2.15 -4.78
C GLY A 68 -5.57 -1.50 -4.89
N THR A 69 -5.65 -0.17 -4.73
CA THR A 69 -6.91 0.58 -4.90
C THR A 69 -7.41 0.53 -6.34
N THR A 70 -6.56 0.75 -7.35
CA THR A 70 -6.94 0.61 -8.77
C THR A 70 -7.56 -0.77 -9.05
N ARG A 71 -6.98 -1.85 -8.49
CA ARG A 71 -7.49 -3.21 -8.65
C ARG A 71 -8.79 -3.46 -7.87
N LEU A 72 -8.95 -2.88 -6.68
CA LEU A 72 -10.18 -2.99 -5.88
C LEU A 72 -11.38 -2.28 -6.49
N PHE A 73 -11.15 -1.14 -7.13
CA PHE A 73 -12.18 -0.32 -7.77
C PHE A 73 -12.40 -0.64 -9.26
N GLY A 74 -11.69 -1.65 -9.81
CA GLY A 74 -11.87 -2.08 -11.20
C GLY A 74 -11.40 -1.04 -12.24
N VAL A 75 -10.53 -0.11 -11.87
CA VAL A 75 -10.01 0.91 -12.77
C VAL A 75 -9.08 0.24 -13.79
N GLY A 76 -9.44 0.34 -15.08
CA GLY A 76 -8.74 -0.37 -16.17
C GLY A 76 -9.16 -1.83 -16.39
N ALA A 77 -10.16 -2.32 -15.64
CA ALA A 77 -10.86 -3.55 -16.00
C ALA A 77 -11.89 -3.26 -17.09
N SER A 78 -11.42 -2.93 -18.28
CA SER A 78 -12.26 -2.85 -19.47
C SER A 78 -12.79 -4.26 -19.77
N ALA A 79 -14.11 -4.42 -19.72
CA ALA A 79 -14.82 -5.45 -20.47
C ALA A 79 -14.84 -5.09 -21.96
#